data_AF-A0A7J3DIY3-F1
#
_entry.id   AF-A0A7J3DIY3-F1
#
_cell.length_a   1.000
_cell.length_b   1.000
_cell.length_c   1.000
_cell.angle_alpha   90.00
_cell.angle_beta   90.00
_cell.angle_gamma   90.00
#
_symmetry.space_group_name_H-M   'P 1'
#
loop_
_entity.id
_entity.type
_entity.pdbx_description
1 polymer ?
#
loop_
_entity_poly.entity_id
_entity_poly.type
_entity_poly.pdbx_seq_one_letter_code
_entity_poly.pdbx_strand_id
1 'polypeptide(L)'
;MEEQYLFKPNKISTGIEELDIMLEGGYSNPGSVVLIGPAGVEKAVFAFHFAYDGVKKGDSVYYLASDMLPKEVESKSSSFGMSLKPVRFIDCYSATVGVKDESRRDIFIDGPTALNDLSLVVNDVIRESAGKRIRFVFHSFSTFLLYNPQDSVLKFFQVVEGRLKAANATLFLLIEKGVHDEKLLNIFLHSIGEVFRLEEREGGYELSSPLLPTDVPVKIGPTGVEIV
;
A
#
# COMPACT_ATOMS: atom_id res chain seq x y z
N MET A 1 -34.85 0.81 22.12
CA MET A 1 -34.14 0.42 20.89
C MET A 1 -32.67 0.52 21.22
N GLU A 2 -32.04 -0.61 21.52
CA GLU A 2 -30.61 -0.66 21.78
C GLU A 2 -29.87 -0.48 20.46
N GLU A 3 -28.99 0.51 20.40
CA GLU A 3 -28.03 0.68 19.32
C GLU A 3 -27.13 -0.57 19.30
N GLN A 4 -27.37 -1.46 18.33
CA GLN A 4 -26.38 -2.45 17.97
C GLN A 4 -25.15 -1.71 17.46
N TYR A 5 -24.13 -1.59 18.31
CA TYR A 5 -22.75 -1.32 17.89
C TYR A 5 -22.42 -2.32 16.78
N LEU A 6 -22.48 -1.83 15.54
CA LEU A 6 -22.10 -2.59 14.37
C LEU A 6 -20.58 -2.76 14.47
N PHE A 7 -20.12 -3.81 15.17
CA PHE A 7 -18.73 -4.24 15.16
C PHE A 7 -18.28 -4.29 13.69
N LYS A 8 -17.45 -3.33 13.27
CA LYS A 8 -16.90 -3.34 11.91
C LYS A 8 -16.08 -4.64 11.78
N PRO A 9 -16.44 -5.54 10.85
CA PRO A 9 -15.83 -6.86 10.79
C PRO A 9 -14.34 -6.73 10.48
N ASN A 10 -13.50 -7.43 11.24
CA ASN A 10 -12.07 -7.66 11.04
C ASN A 10 -11.21 -6.42 10.67
N LYS A 11 -10.47 -5.91 11.65
CA LYS A 11 -9.44 -4.88 11.44
C LYS A 11 -8.05 -5.46 11.21
N ILE A 12 -7.19 -4.67 10.59
CA ILE A 12 -5.75 -4.93 10.45
C ILE A 12 -4.97 -3.68 10.86
N SER A 13 -3.97 -3.87 11.72
CA SER A 13 -3.14 -2.78 12.23
C SER A 13 -2.39 -2.07 11.11
N THR A 14 -2.35 -0.75 11.21
CA THR A 14 -1.58 0.15 10.35
C THR A 14 -0.08 0.03 10.58
N GLY A 15 0.34 -0.50 11.74
CA GLY A 15 1.72 -0.47 12.22
C GLY A 15 2.12 0.84 12.92
N ILE A 16 1.15 1.73 13.13
CA ILE A 16 1.28 3.00 13.87
C ILE A 16 0.22 2.95 14.97
N GLU A 17 0.65 2.86 16.23
CA GLU A 17 -0.25 2.57 17.37
C GLU A 17 -1.33 3.64 17.56
N GLU A 18 -0.94 4.91 17.50
CA GLU A 18 -1.84 6.05 17.65
C GLU A 18 -2.89 6.10 16.54
N LEU A 19 -2.49 5.76 15.31
CA LEU A 19 -3.40 5.68 14.18
C LEU A 19 -4.35 4.48 14.31
N ASP A 20 -3.88 3.35 14.83
CA ASP A 20 -4.75 2.21 15.14
C ASP A 20 -5.82 2.56 16.17
N ILE A 21 -5.47 3.34 17.21
CA ILE A 21 -6.43 3.84 18.20
C ILE A 21 -7.49 4.71 17.52
N MET A 22 -7.06 5.68 16.71
CA MET A 22 -7.98 6.58 15.99
C MET A 22 -8.89 5.86 14.99
N LEU A 23 -8.43 4.74 14.42
CA LEU A 23 -9.17 3.91 13.47
C LEU A 23 -9.93 2.74 14.12
N GLU A 24 -9.97 2.69 15.46
CA GLU A 24 -10.62 1.63 16.24
C GLU A 24 -10.10 0.23 15.89
N GLY A 25 -8.77 0.07 15.82
CA GLY A 25 -8.07 -1.18 15.55
C GLY A 25 -7.35 -1.25 14.19
N GLY A 26 -7.30 -0.14 13.45
CA GLY A 26 -6.60 -0.01 12.17
C GLY A 26 -7.50 -0.06 10.94
N TYR A 27 -6.94 -0.46 9.80
CA TYR A 27 -7.64 -0.52 8.51
C TYR A 27 -8.65 -1.67 8.44
N SER A 28 -9.59 -1.59 7.50
CA SER A 28 -10.52 -2.70 7.23
C SER A 28 -9.83 -3.91 6.57
N ASN A 29 -10.22 -5.13 6.96
CA ASN A 29 -9.74 -6.39 6.40
C ASN A 29 -10.88 -7.42 6.21
N PRO A 30 -11.06 -8.02 5.02
CA PRO A 30 -10.37 -7.69 3.78
C PRO A 30 -10.73 -6.27 3.33
N GLY A 31 -9.79 -5.61 2.68
CA GLY A 31 -9.94 -4.20 2.37
C GLY A 31 -8.87 -3.68 1.43
N SER A 32 -9.02 -2.42 1.05
CA SER A 32 -7.92 -1.68 0.46
C SER A 32 -7.86 -0.28 1.04
N VAL A 33 -6.64 0.17 1.21
CA VAL A 33 -6.25 1.44 1.78
C VAL A 33 -5.50 2.19 0.71
N VAL A 34 -5.87 3.45 0.48
CA VAL A 34 -5.21 4.31 -0.49
C VAL A 34 -4.61 5.49 0.26
N LEU A 35 -3.31 5.67 0.13
CA LEU A 35 -2.61 6.86 0.62
C LEU A 35 -2.24 7.76 -0.55
N ILE A 36 -2.87 8.94 -0.59
CA ILE A 36 -2.66 9.95 -1.61
C ILE A 36 -1.87 11.10 -1.01
N GLY A 37 -0.83 11.56 -1.69
CA GLY A 37 -0.12 12.77 -1.27
C GLY A 37 0.85 13.28 -2.33
N PRO A 38 1.42 14.48 -2.15
CA PRO A 38 2.35 15.07 -3.11
C PRO A 38 3.54 14.13 -3.42
N ALA A 39 4.18 14.36 -4.55
CA ALA A 39 5.46 13.71 -4.85
C ALA A 39 6.53 14.14 -3.84
N GLY A 40 7.46 13.24 -3.51
CA GLY A 40 8.56 13.53 -2.58
C GLY A 40 8.19 13.49 -1.09
N VAL A 41 6.90 13.59 -0.73
CA VAL A 41 6.46 13.27 0.63
C VAL A 41 6.65 11.78 0.83
N GLU A 42 7.36 11.37 1.89
CA GLU A 42 7.82 9.98 2.11
C GLU A 42 6.68 9.00 2.44
N LYS A 43 5.60 8.97 1.64
CA LYS A 43 4.42 8.10 1.76
C LYS A 43 4.80 6.63 1.94
N ALA A 44 5.90 6.20 1.32
CA ALA A 44 6.44 4.86 1.45
C ALA A 44 6.69 4.44 2.91
N VAL A 45 6.96 5.39 3.81
CA VAL A 45 7.15 5.12 5.25
C VAL A 45 5.88 4.55 5.88
N PHE A 46 4.68 5.02 5.53
CA PHE A 46 3.42 4.41 5.97
C PHE A 46 3.29 2.96 5.48
N ALA A 47 3.69 2.70 4.24
CA ALA A 47 3.71 1.35 3.70
C ALA A 47 4.75 0.46 4.40
N PHE A 48 5.87 1.02 4.87
CA PHE A 48 6.85 0.30 5.68
C PHE A 48 6.28 -0.09 7.05
N HIS A 49 5.58 0.81 7.74
CA HIS A 49 4.88 0.49 8.99
C HIS A 49 3.91 -0.68 8.78
N PHE A 50 3.07 -0.59 7.74
CA PHE A 50 2.08 -1.61 7.42
C PHE A 50 2.71 -2.97 7.10
N ALA A 51 3.77 -2.99 6.28
CA ALA A 51 4.48 -4.21 5.92
C ALA A 51 5.25 -4.81 7.11
N TYR A 52 5.95 -3.97 7.88
CA TYR A 52 6.74 -4.38 9.04
C TYR A 52 5.87 -4.97 10.15
N ASP A 53 4.73 -4.36 10.46
CA ASP A 53 3.78 -4.94 11.42
C ASP A 53 3.24 -6.30 10.95
N GLY A 54 2.99 -6.47 9.65
CA GLY A 54 2.62 -7.76 9.07
C GLY A 54 3.70 -8.82 9.27
N VAL A 55 4.96 -8.48 9.01
CA VAL A 55 6.11 -9.35 9.26
C VAL A 55 6.14 -9.78 10.73
N LYS A 56 6.01 -8.82 11.67
CA LYS A 56 6.00 -9.12 13.11
C LYS A 56 4.86 -10.04 13.54
N LYS A 57 3.72 -9.97 12.85
CA LYS A 57 2.52 -10.78 13.14
C LYS A 57 2.51 -12.12 12.39
N GLY A 58 3.50 -12.37 11.53
CA GLY A 58 3.59 -13.60 10.74
C GLY A 58 2.63 -13.65 9.54
N ASP A 59 2.09 -12.49 9.13
CA ASP A 59 1.28 -12.33 7.91
C ASP A 59 2.14 -12.65 6.67
N SER A 60 1.48 -13.06 5.58
CA SER A 60 2.14 -13.12 4.27
C SER A 60 2.21 -11.70 3.70
N VAL A 61 3.41 -11.13 3.65
CA VAL A 61 3.63 -9.75 3.22
C VAL A 61 4.30 -9.69 1.86
N TYR A 62 3.66 -8.99 0.93
CA TYR A 62 4.15 -8.77 -0.43
C TYR A 62 4.31 -7.28 -0.69
N TYR A 63 5.38 -6.93 -1.38
CA TYR A 63 5.69 -5.53 -1.71
C TYR A 63 6.01 -5.41 -3.19
N LEU A 64 5.08 -4.83 -3.94
CA LEU A 64 5.32 -4.48 -5.33
C LEU A 64 6.06 -3.16 -5.40
N ALA A 65 7.20 -3.15 -6.11
CA ALA A 65 8.03 -1.98 -6.32
C ALA A 65 8.11 -1.67 -7.83
N SER A 66 7.63 -0.49 -8.24
CA SER A 66 7.54 -0.08 -9.64
C SER A 66 8.34 1.17 -10.00
N ASP A 67 8.79 1.93 -9.02
CA ASP A 67 9.56 3.19 -9.17
C ASP A 67 10.76 3.27 -8.20
N MET A 68 11.03 2.20 -7.46
CA MET A 68 12.17 2.06 -6.54
C MET A 68 12.68 0.62 -6.57
N LEU A 69 14.00 0.40 -6.50
CA LEU A 69 14.52 -0.96 -6.49
C LEU A 69 14.20 -1.66 -5.15
N PRO A 70 13.92 -2.99 -5.13
CA PRO A 70 13.67 -3.71 -3.89
C PRO A 70 14.74 -3.50 -2.80
N LYS A 71 16.02 -3.46 -3.19
CA LYS A 71 17.15 -3.18 -2.27
C LYS A 71 17.09 -1.78 -1.66
N GLU A 72 16.59 -0.79 -2.40
CA GLU A 72 16.44 0.59 -1.94
C GLU A 72 15.26 0.69 -0.98
N VAL A 73 14.15 -0.01 -1.27
CA VAL A 73 13.02 -0.17 -0.35
C VAL A 73 13.47 -0.78 0.97
N GLU A 74 14.26 -1.86 0.93
CA GLU A 74 14.82 -2.49 2.13
C GLU A 74 15.79 -1.57 2.88
N SER A 75 16.69 -0.88 2.17
CA SER A 75 17.64 0.05 2.79
C SER A 75 16.90 1.20 3.47
N LYS A 76 15.88 1.76 2.82
CA LYS A 76 15.11 2.89 3.33
C LYS A 76 14.22 2.49 4.50
N SER A 77 13.54 1.35 4.44
CA SER A 77 12.78 0.85 5.60
C SER A 77 13.69 0.54 6.79
N SER A 78 14.87 -0.04 6.54
CA SER A 78 15.86 -0.33 7.59
C SER A 78 16.41 0.93 8.26
N SER A 79 16.52 2.07 7.55
CA SER A 79 16.96 3.33 8.18
C SER A 79 15.94 3.88 9.19
N PHE A 80 14.67 3.46 9.11
CA PHE A 80 13.64 3.72 10.13
C PHE A 80 13.55 2.62 11.20
N GLY A 81 14.48 1.67 11.22
CA GLY A 81 14.46 0.52 12.13
C GLY A 81 13.42 -0.57 11.78
N MET A 82 12.85 -0.52 10.57
CA MET A 82 11.84 -1.48 10.11
C MET A 82 12.46 -2.48 9.14
N SER A 83 12.82 -3.67 9.65
CA SER A 83 13.32 -4.74 8.78
C SER A 83 12.17 -5.42 8.04
N LEU A 84 12.15 -5.27 6.72
CA LEU A 84 11.16 -5.93 5.85
C LEU A 84 11.49 -7.39 5.54
N LYS A 85 12.33 -8.09 6.31
CA LYS A 85 12.56 -9.52 6.09
C LYS A 85 11.55 -10.33 6.90
N PRO A 86 10.80 -11.29 6.32
CA PRO A 86 10.99 -11.92 5.02
C PRO A 86 9.93 -11.52 3.96
N VAL A 87 9.64 -10.23 3.77
CA VAL A 87 8.74 -9.75 2.71
C VAL A 87 9.16 -10.31 1.36
N ARG A 88 8.19 -10.74 0.55
CA ARG A 88 8.42 -11.15 -0.84
C ARG A 88 8.18 -9.95 -1.77
N PHE A 89 9.25 -9.51 -2.44
CA PHE A 89 9.15 -8.41 -3.38
C PHE A 89 8.63 -8.87 -4.75
N ILE A 90 7.83 -8.00 -5.37
CA ILE A 90 7.43 -8.09 -6.77
C ILE A 90 8.10 -6.91 -7.48
N ASP A 91 9.13 -7.20 -8.24
CA ASP A 91 9.99 -6.20 -8.86
C ASP A 91 9.52 -5.90 -10.29
N CYS A 92 8.94 -4.73 -10.48
CA CYS A 92 8.54 -4.18 -11.77
C CYS A 92 9.49 -3.05 -12.23
N TYR A 93 10.54 -2.73 -11.48
CA TYR A 93 11.37 -1.55 -11.74
C TYR A 93 12.75 -1.90 -12.29
N SER A 94 13.37 -2.98 -11.81
CA SER A 94 14.70 -3.42 -12.25
C SER A 94 14.83 -3.52 -13.77
N ALA A 95 13.85 -4.14 -14.44
CA ALA A 95 13.79 -4.23 -15.91
C ALA A 95 13.82 -2.84 -16.57
N THR A 96 13.02 -1.92 -16.06
CA THR A 96 12.83 -0.56 -16.57
C THR A 96 14.14 0.24 -16.55
N VAL A 97 15.00 0.01 -15.57
CA VAL A 97 16.31 0.68 -15.43
C VAL A 97 17.50 -0.16 -15.92
N GLY A 98 17.26 -1.32 -16.51
CA GLY A 98 18.31 -2.19 -17.03
C GLY A 98 19.20 -2.83 -15.94
N VAL A 99 18.68 -2.94 -14.71
CA VAL A 99 19.37 -3.60 -13.60
C VAL A 99 18.71 -4.97 -13.41
N LYS A 100 19.51 -6.03 -13.22
CA LYS A 100 19.00 -7.33 -12.76
C LYS A 100 19.84 -7.80 -11.60
N ASP A 101 19.18 -8.12 -10.49
CA ASP A 101 19.81 -8.74 -9.33
C ASP A 101 19.34 -10.19 -9.22
N GLU A 102 20.09 -11.11 -9.84
CA GLU A 102 19.79 -12.54 -9.85
C GLU A 102 19.98 -13.22 -8.49
N SER A 103 20.57 -12.52 -7.50
CA SER A 103 20.84 -13.07 -6.17
C SER A 103 19.64 -13.02 -5.23
N ARG A 104 18.57 -12.30 -5.61
CA ARG A 104 17.38 -12.08 -4.78
C ARG A 104 16.29 -13.09 -5.11
N ARG A 105 15.54 -13.51 -4.09
CA ARG A 105 14.36 -14.39 -4.24
C ARG A 105 13.08 -13.58 -4.52
N ASP A 106 13.20 -12.57 -5.36
CA ASP A 106 12.11 -11.68 -5.73
C ASP A 106 11.33 -12.25 -6.91
N ILE A 107 10.07 -11.85 -7.06
CA ILE A 107 9.27 -12.13 -8.26
C ILE A 107 9.55 -11.04 -9.27
N PHE A 108 10.08 -11.38 -10.43
CA PHE A 108 10.42 -10.41 -11.48
C PHE A 108 9.27 -10.25 -12.49
N ILE A 109 8.95 -9.00 -12.82
CA ILE A 109 8.01 -8.63 -13.88
C ILE A 109 8.72 -7.66 -14.82
N ASP A 110 8.53 -7.83 -16.12
CA ASP A 110 9.19 -7.03 -17.17
C ASP A 110 8.57 -5.63 -17.32
N GLY A 111 8.63 -4.84 -16.24
CA GLY A 111 8.18 -3.46 -16.21
C GLY A 111 6.69 -3.27 -15.85
N PRO A 112 6.27 -2.01 -15.62
CA PRO A 112 4.91 -1.65 -15.26
C PRO A 112 3.89 -1.81 -16.42
N THR A 113 4.33 -2.10 -17.64
CA THR A 113 3.45 -2.38 -18.79
C THR A 113 2.87 -3.81 -18.76
N ALA A 114 3.49 -4.72 -18.01
CA ALA A 114 3.14 -6.14 -17.97
C ALA A 114 1.97 -6.46 -17.03
N LEU A 115 0.81 -5.82 -17.25
CA LEU A 115 -0.40 -5.99 -16.41
C LEU A 115 -0.88 -7.46 -16.32
N ASN A 116 -0.76 -8.22 -17.40
CA ASN A 116 -1.16 -9.63 -17.43
C ASN A 116 -0.28 -10.48 -16.52
N ASP A 117 1.03 -10.32 -16.61
CA ASP A 117 2.00 -11.05 -15.78
C ASP A 117 1.80 -10.71 -14.30
N LEU A 118 1.57 -9.43 -14.00
CA LEU A 118 1.23 -9.01 -12.65
C LEU A 118 -0.07 -9.65 -12.14
N SER A 119 -1.10 -9.79 -12.99
CA SER A 119 -2.33 -10.48 -12.63
C SER A 119 -2.09 -11.97 -12.29
N LEU A 120 -1.19 -12.63 -13.01
CA LEU A 120 -0.79 -14.02 -12.74
C LEU A 120 0.00 -14.11 -11.42
N VAL A 121 0.94 -13.20 -11.19
CA VAL A 121 1.71 -13.12 -9.95
C VAL A 121 0.79 -12.92 -8.74
N VAL A 122 -0.23 -12.05 -8.83
CA VAL A 122 -1.22 -11.87 -7.75
C VAL A 122 -1.96 -13.19 -7.46
N ASN A 123 -2.32 -13.98 -8.47
CA ASN A 123 -2.96 -15.27 -8.26
C ASN A 123 -2.02 -16.26 -7.55
N ASP A 124 -0.74 -16.28 -7.92
CA ASP A 124 0.28 -17.14 -7.29
C ASP A 124 0.52 -16.75 -5.83
N VAL A 125 0.64 -15.44 -5.57
CA VAL A 125 0.73 -14.84 -4.22
C VAL A 125 -0.43 -15.28 -3.34
N ILE A 126 -1.67 -15.23 -3.86
CA ILE A 126 -2.85 -15.69 -3.14
C ILE A 126 -2.76 -17.19 -2.82
N ARG A 127 -2.38 -18.01 -3.81
CA ARG A 127 -2.26 -19.46 -3.65
C ARG A 127 -1.19 -19.86 -2.63
N GLU A 128 -0.03 -19.20 -2.67
CA GLU A 128 1.09 -19.46 -1.76
C GLU A 128 0.80 -19.05 -0.31
N SER A 129 -0.11 -18.10 -0.12
CA SER A 129 -0.45 -17.56 1.20
C SER A 129 -1.52 -18.38 1.95
N ALA A 130 -1.92 -19.55 1.44
CA ALA A 130 -3.04 -20.34 1.94
C ALA A 130 -3.06 -20.47 3.48
N GLY A 131 -4.12 -19.95 4.09
CA GLY A 131 -4.35 -19.99 5.54
C GLY A 131 -3.73 -18.84 6.34
N LYS A 132 -3.00 -17.92 5.70
CA LYS A 132 -2.45 -16.70 6.33
C LYS A 132 -3.18 -15.46 5.86
N ARG A 133 -3.21 -14.43 6.72
CA ARG A 133 -3.62 -13.09 6.33
C ARG A 133 -2.58 -12.51 5.37
N ILE A 134 -3.03 -11.76 4.38
CA ILE A 134 -2.16 -11.20 3.34
C ILE A 134 -2.13 -9.67 3.49
N ARG A 135 -0.92 -9.10 3.53
CA ARG A 135 -0.68 -7.67 3.37
C ARG A 135 0.01 -7.44 2.04
N PHE A 136 -0.64 -6.72 1.15
CA PHE A 136 -0.09 -6.44 -0.17
C PHE A 136 0.16 -4.94 -0.31
N VAL A 137 1.41 -4.52 -0.39
CA VAL A 137 1.78 -3.13 -0.70
C VAL A 137 1.95 -2.98 -2.20
N PHE A 138 1.35 -1.92 -2.75
CA PHE A 138 1.48 -1.54 -4.14
C PHE A 138 2.12 -0.15 -4.25
N HIS A 139 3.42 -0.13 -4.54
CA HIS A 139 4.25 1.07 -4.67
C HIS A 139 4.76 1.18 -6.11
N SER A 140 4.22 2.05 -6.97
CA SER A 140 3.08 2.97 -6.81
C SER A 140 2.06 2.79 -7.95
N PHE A 141 0.79 3.04 -7.65
CA PHE A 141 -0.29 3.01 -8.64
C PHE A 141 -0.07 4.03 -9.77
N SER A 142 0.48 5.20 -9.44
CA SER A 142 0.75 6.27 -10.42
C SER A 142 1.74 5.85 -11.50
N THR A 143 2.71 4.99 -11.15
CA THR A 143 3.63 4.45 -12.16
C THR A 143 2.84 3.71 -13.23
N PHE A 144 1.88 2.87 -12.86
CA PHE A 144 1.14 2.10 -13.87
C PHE A 144 0.29 2.97 -14.78
N LEU A 145 -0.27 4.09 -14.28
CA LEU A 145 -0.98 5.07 -15.10
C LEU A 145 -0.07 5.83 -16.07
N LEU A 146 1.22 5.96 -15.78
CA LEU A 146 2.18 6.59 -16.68
C LEU A 146 2.51 5.71 -17.90
N TYR A 147 2.55 4.39 -17.71
CA TYR A 147 2.98 3.45 -18.74
C TYR A 147 1.82 2.79 -19.50
N ASN A 148 0.58 2.91 -19.04
CA ASN A 148 -0.57 2.21 -19.59
C ASN A 148 -1.77 3.15 -19.77
N PRO A 149 -2.69 2.86 -20.71
CA PRO A 149 -3.95 3.58 -20.82
C PRO A 149 -4.74 3.51 -19.51
N GLN A 150 -5.27 4.65 -19.04
CA GLN A 150 -5.91 4.77 -17.73
C GLN A 150 -7.02 3.74 -17.52
N ASP A 151 -7.94 3.60 -18.48
CA ASP A 151 -9.04 2.62 -18.41
C ASP A 151 -8.56 1.17 -18.22
N SER A 152 -7.39 0.83 -18.76
CA SER A 152 -6.80 -0.50 -18.62
C SER A 152 -6.30 -0.73 -17.19
N VAL A 153 -5.62 0.27 -16.61
CA VAL A 153 -5.13 0.23 -15.23
C VAL A 153 -6.30 0.17 -14.26
N LEU A 154 -7.33 0.99 -14.44
CA LEU A 154 -8.51 1.00 -13.56
C LEU A 154 -9.22 -0.36 -13.54
N LYS A 155 -9.48 -0.94 -14.72
CA LYS A 155 -10.10 -2.29 -14.84
C LYS A 155 -9.20 -3.37 -14.24
N PHE A 156 -7.90 -3.32 -14.52
CA PHE A 156 -6.92 -4.24 -13.96
C PHE A 156 -6.94 -4.21 -12.42
N PHE A 157 -6.93 -3.02 -11.83
CA PHE A 157 -6.94 -2.86 -10.38
C PHE A 157 -8.23 -3.34 -9.73
N GLN A 158 -9.39 -3.05 -10.32
CA GLN A 158 -10.67 -3.59 -9.83
C GLN A 158 -10.64 -5.13 -9.75
N VAL A 159 -10.02 -5.79 -10.74
CA VAL A 159 -9.87 -7.25 -10.75
C VAL A 159 -8.89 -7.71 -9.67
N VAL A 160 -7.70 -7.09 -9.58
CA VAL A 160 -6.66 -7.45 -8.58
C VAL A 160 -7.18 -7.27 -7.16
N GLU A 161 -7.76 -6.11 -6.88
CA GLU A 161 -8.34 -5.76 -5.59
C GLU A 161 -9.46 -6.75 -5.20
N GLY A 162 -10.38 -7.06 -6.13
CA GLY A 162 -11.44 -8.04 -5.89
C GLY A 162 -10.91 -9.43 -5.55
N ARG A 163 -9.87 -9.90 -6.25
CA ARG A 163 -9.22 -11.19 -5.97
C ARG A 163 -8.51 -11.20 -4.62
N LEU A 164 -7.78 -10.13 -4.29
CA LEU A 164 -7.12 -9.98 -2.99
C LEU A 164 -8.14 -9.94 -1.85
N LYS A 165 -9.23 -9.17 -1.98
CA LYS A 165 -10.30 -9.12 -0.98
C LYS A 165 -10.97 -10.48 -0.79
N ALA A 166 -11.26 -11.21 -1.88
CA ALA A 166 -11.81 -12.56 -1.82
C ALA A 166 -10.87 -13.56 -1.10
N ALA A 167 -9.56 -13.29 -1.13
CA ALA A 167 -8.54 -14.07 -0.43
C ALA A 167 -8.25 -13.58 1.01
N ASN A 168 -9.12 -12.73 1.59
CA ASN A 168 -8.94 -12.15 2.92
C ASN A 168 -7.64 -11.29 3.06
N ALA A 169 -7.26 -10.59 2.00
CA ALA A 169 -6.11 -9.69 1.98
C ALA A 169 -6.49 -8.22 2.25
N THR A 170 -5.51 -7.45 2.73
CA THR A 170 -5.55 -5.98 2.71
C THR A 170 -4.50 -5.43 1.76
N LEU A 171 -4.95 -4.63 0.79
CA LEU A 171 -4.13 -3.95 -0.21
C LEU A 171 -3.83 -2.51 0.24
N PHE A 172 -2.57 -2.11 0.24
CA PHE A 172 -2.14 -0.73 0.54
C PHE A 172 -1.57 -0.07 -0.71
N LEU A 173 -2.21 0.98 -1.19
CA LEU A 173 -1.91 1.66 -2.46
C LEU A 173 -1.31 3.03 -2.22
N LEU A 174 -0.19 3.30 -2.89
CA LEU A 174 0.40 4.64 -2.93
C LEU A 174 0.01 5.36 -4.24
N ILE A 175 -0.49 6.59 -4.10
CA ILE A 175 -0.87 7.45 -5.22
C ILE A 175 -0.27 8.85 -5.04
N GLU A 176 0.22 9.42 -6.14
CA GLU A 176 0.76 10.78 -6.23
C GLU A 176 -0.40 11.74 -6.53
N LYS A 177 -0.55 12.77 -5.69
CA LYS A 177 -1.53 13.84 -5.88
C LYS A 177 -1.15 14.68 -7.11
N GLY A 178 -2.13 14.98 -7.96
CA GLY A 178 -2.00 15.93 -9.07
C GLY A 178 -1.34 15.39 -10.35
N VAL A 179 -1.07 14.08 -10.44
CA VAL A 179 -0.45 13.46 -11.63
C VAL A 179 -1.49 12.89 -12.61
N HIS A 180 -2.74 12.72 -12.17
CA HIS A 180 -3.79 11.99 -12.89
C HIS A 180 -5.01 12.85 -13.17
N ASP A 181 -5.85 12.43 -14.12
CA ASP A 181 -7.17 13.04 -14.32
C ASP A 181 -8.00 12.90 -13.04
N GLU A 182 -8.36 14.02 -12.43
CA GLU A 182 -9.02 14.03 -11.12
C GLU A 182 -10.39 13.35 -11.16
N LYS A 183 -11.12 13.47 -12.27
CA LYS A 183 -12.48 12.92 -12.37
C LYS A 183 -12.43 11.40 -12.41
N LEU A 184 -11.58 10.82 -13.24
CA LEU A 184 -11.39 9.37 -13.33
C LEU A 184 -10.79 8.81 -12.04
N LEU A 185 -9.80 9.50 -11.46
CA LEU A 185 -9.22 9.08 -10.19
C LEU A 185 -10.27 9.10 -9.06
N ASN A 186 -11.11 10.13 -8.97
CA ASN A 186 -12.14 10.18 -7.93
C ASN A 186 -13.17 9.04 -8.08
N ILE A 187 -13.59 8.70 -9.31
CA ILE A 187 -14.48 7.55 -9.56
C ILE A 187 -13.82 6.25 -9.05
N PHE A 188 -12.54 6.06 -9.35
CA PHE A 188 -11.79 4.91 -8.89
C PHE A 188 -11.67 4.86 -7.36
N LEU A 189 -11.32 5.98 -6.73
CA LEU A 189 -11.18 6.10 -5.27
C LEU A 189 -12.46 5.79 -4.52
N HIS A 190 -13.62 6.17 -5.06
CA HIS A 190 -14.92 5.81 -4.49
C HIS A 190 -15.20 4.30 -4.55
N SER A 191 -14.57 3.57 -5.47
CA SER A 191 -14.80 2.14 -5.67
C SER A 191 -13.82 1.24 -4.90
N ILE A 192 -12.60 1.71 -4.63
CA ILE A 192 -11.52 0.87 -4.12
C ILE A 192 -11.61 0.67 -2.60
N GLY A 193 -11.70 1.71 -1.78
CA GLY A 193 -11.81 1.52 -0.32
C GLY A 193 -11.51 2.73 0.53
N GLU A 194 -10.75 2.52 1.61
CA GLU A 194 -10.45 3.54 2.62
C GLU A 194 -9.40 4.51 2.08
N VAL A 195 -9.78 5.78 1.89
CA VAL A 195 -8.89 6.81 1.33
C VAL A 195 -8.33 7.69 2.44
N PHE A 196 -7.02 7.81 2.46
CA PHE A 196 -6.24 8.70 3.31
C PHE A 196 -5.50 9.71 2.44
N ARG A 197 -5.52 10.98 2.84
CA ARG A 197 -4.84 12.07 2.13
C ARG A 197 -3.80 12.67 3.05
N LEU A 198 -2.57 12.77 2.55
CA LEU A 198 -1.45 13.39 3.23
C LEU A 198 -1.18 14.74 2.56
N GLU A 199 -1.37 15.82 3.31
CA GLU A 199 -1.14 17.18 2.84
C GLU A 199 0.01 17.83 3.61
N GLU A 200 0.76 18.72 2.95
CA GLU A 200 1.82 19.48 3.58
C GLU A 200 1.23 20.67 4.36
N ARG A 201 1.75 20.89 5.58
CA ARG A 201 1.41 22.02 6.46
C ARG A 201 2.70 22.61 7.02
N GLU A 202 2.63 23.78 7.64
CA GLU A 202 3.81 24.41 8.24
C GLU A 202 4.46 23.47 9.27
N GLY A 203 5.68 22.99 8.96
CA GLY A 203 6.47 22.17 9.87
C GLY A 203 6.11 20.67 9.94
N GLY A 204 5.31 20.16 8.99
CA GLY A 204 4.96 18.74 8.94
C GLY A 204 3.91 18.39 7.88
N TYR A 205 3.11 17.38 8.19
CA TYR A 205 2.02 16.92 7.34
C TYR A 205 0.73 16.79 8.13
N GLU A 206 -0.37 16.67 7.40
CA GLU A 206 -1.70 16.42 7.95
C GLU A 206 -2.33 15.25 7.19
N LEU A 207 -2.75 14.24 7.93
CA LEU A 207 -3.41 13.04 7.43
C LEU A 207 -4.92 13.15 7.64
N SER A 208 -5.68 13.14 6.56
CA SER A 208 -7.14 13.23 6.61
C SER A 208 -7.81 12.00 5.98
N SER A 209 -8.96 11.62 6.54
CA SER A 209 -9.83 10.57 6.02
C SER A 209 -11.23 10.73 6.61
N PRO A 210 -12.31 10.38 5.90
CA PRO A 210 -13.65 10.29 6.49
C PRO A 210 -13.77 9.30 7.66
N LEU A 211 -12.78 8.43 7.84
CA LEU A 211 -12.69 7.49 8.96
C LEU A 211 -12.02 8.07 10.19
N LEU A 212 -11.33 9.20 10.06
CA LEU A 212 -10.68 9.88 11.17
C LEU A 212 -11.65 10.92 11.77
N PRO A 213 -11.66 11.11 13.09
CA PRO A 213 -12.55 12.07 13.74
C PRO A 213 -12.20 13.52 13.39
N THR A 214 -10.94 13.76 13.04
CA THR A 214 -10.39 15.05 12.64
C THR A 214 -9.16 14.82 11.76
N ASP A 215 -8.68 15.89 11.14
CA ASP A 215 -7.42 15.86 10.42
C ASP A 215 -6.27 15.71 11.42
N VAL A 216 -5.38 14.75 11.17
CA VAL A 216 -4.38 14.30 12.13
C VAL A 216 -3.02 14.88 11.76
N PRO A 217 -2.38 15.69 12.62
CA PRO A 217 -1.02 16.15 12.38
C PRO A 217 -0.03 14.97 12.42
N VAL A 218 0.88 14.96 11.45
CA VAL A 218 1.86 13.90 11.27
C VAL A 218 3.25 14.48 11.03
N LYS A 219 4.25 13.86 11.66
CA LYS A 219 5.66 14.04 11.31
C LYS A 219 6.26 12.74 10.81
N ILE A 220 7.22 12.86 9.89
CA ILE A 220 8.05 11.72 9.47
C ILE A 220 9.42 11.94 10.10
N GLY A 221 9.65 11.25 11.21
CA GLY A 221 10.86 11.31 12.03
C GLY A 221 11.83 10.16 11.73
N PRO A 222 12.94 10.05 12.48
CA PRO A 222 13.96 9.03 12.27
C PRO A 222 13.46 7.59 12.51
N THR A 223 12.35 7.41 13.24
CA THR A 223 11.73 6.11 13.52
C THR A 223 10.47 5.84 12.70
N GLY A 224 10.14 6.73 11.76
CA GLY A 224 9.01 6.59 10.86
C GLY A 224 7.94 7.65 11.10
N VAL A 225 6.67 7.25 11.02
CA VAL A 225 5.51 8.14 11.17
C VAL A 225 5.19 8.36 12.64
N GLU A 226 5.05 9.61 13.05
CA GLU A 226 4.67 10.05 14.40
C GLU A 226 3.41 10.93 14.32
N ILE A 227 2.42 10.65 15.17
CA ILE A 227 1.22 11.47 15.32
C ILE A 227 1.50 12.56 16.37
N VAL A 228 1.14 13.82 16.07
CA VAL A 228 1.51 15.01 16.88
C VAL A 228 0.31 15.73 17.46
#